data_AF-C0VMU5-F1
#
_entry.id   AF-C0VMU5-F1
#
_cell.length_a   1.000
_cell.length_b   1.000
_cell.length_c   1.000
_cell.angle_alpha   90.00
_cell.angle_beta   90.00
_cell.angle_gamma   90.00
#
_symmetry.space_group_name_H-M   'P 1'
#
loop_
_entity.id
_entity.type
_entity.pdbx_description
1 polymer ?
#
loop_
_entity_poly.entity_id
_entity_poly.type
_entity_poly.pdbx_seq_one_letter_code
_entity_poly.pdbx_strand_id
1 'polypeptide(L)'
;MFNNFSLGVATNRDAWVYQYSQQKLEANVHKLIEFYNAENNRIQPLLKANPNKDVGELINIDSTKISWTRALKNDLKKDKRLSFERKSIYSATYRPFIKSWMYFNRRLNEMVLQMPQIFPTADANNLIIQLSGIGARSGFSTIISNNILSLDTIEKGQCFPLYLYEENTVKANDADLFSQADAQNSDGQYNRKDAISDAGLKHFTDAYPTETISKEDIFYYVYGLLHSEDYRSRYADNLTKELPRIPCVNKAEDFWAFSKAGRDLAHWHLNYETVEPYKAKLDLGNKSLKHLEDKDFYVTKMKFPKKDQKDTVVYNNAITIRGIPVEAYDYVVNGKSALEWVMERQGVSTHKDSGIVNDANDWAIETMGDARYPLDLFLRVITVSLETMKIVRSLPKLDI
;
A
#
# COMPACT_ATOMS: atom_id res chain seq x y z
N MET A 1 19.23 9.21 -8.23
CA MET A 1 18.18 8.63 -9.09
C MET A 1 16.87 9.38 -8.90
N PHE A 2 16.22 9.25 -7.73
CA PHE A 2 15.00 10.00 -7.38
C PHE A 2 15.34 11.27 -6.61
N ASN A 3 14.59 12.35 -6.85
CA ASN A 3 14.68 13.64 -6.15
C ASN A 3 14.18 13.56 -4.70
N ASN A 4 13.20 12.69 -4.43
CA ASN A 4 12.65 12.46 -3.09
C ASN A 4 12.15 11.01 -2.98
N PHE A 5 12.07 10.51 -1.76
CA PHE A 5 11.46 9.22 -1.40
C PHE A 5 10.87 9.33 0.02
N SER A 6 10.01 8.40 0.39
CA SER A 6 9.37 8.38 1.71
C SER A 6 9.46 6.98 2.32
N LEU A 7 9.29 6.83 3.63
CA LEU A 7 8.77 5.55 4.13
C LEU A 7 7.25 5.49 3.91
N GLY A 8 6.68 4.30 4.03
CA GLY A 8 5.24 4.13 4.21
C GLY A 8 4.72 4.86 5.46
N VAL A 9 3.41 5.10 5.53
CA VAL A 9 2.81 5.83 6.66
C VAL A 9 2.88 5.00 7.93
N ALA A 10 3.33 5.62 9.03
CA ALA A 10 3.29 5.02 10.36
C ALA A 10 2.20 5.68 11.19
N THR A 11 1.14 4.94 11.52
CA THR A 11 0.02 5.50 12.29
C THR A 11 0.20 5.31 13.79
N ASN A 12 0.80 4.19 14.20
CA ASN A 12 0.87 3.68 15.57
C ASN A 12 -0.52 3.46 16.23
N ARG A 13 -1.56 3.35 15.42
CA ARG A 13 -2.95 3.17 15.86
C ARG A 13 -3.82 2.50 14.78
N ASP A 14 -3.26 1.54 14.05
CA ASP A 14 -3.89 1.01 12.83
C ASP A 14 -5.36 0.58 13.03
N ALA A 15 -5.68 -0.06 14.17
CA ALA A 15 -7.05 -0.47 14.49
C ALA A 15 -8.08 0.69 14.49
N TRP A 16 -7.64 1.93 14.68
CA TRP A 16 -8.48 3.12 14.73
C TRP A 16 -8.58 3.86 13.40
N VAL A 17 -7.56 3.75 12.55
CA VAL A 17 -7.41 4.59 11.34
C VAL A 17 -7.28 3.80 10.04
N TYR A 18 -7.31 2.47 10.10
CA TYR A 18 -7.52 1.58 8.96
C TYR A 18 -8.78 0.75 9.17
N GLN A 19 -9.60 0.61 8.13
CA GLN A 19 -10.82 -0.20 8.18
C GLN A 19 -11.29 -0.56 6.77
N TYR A 20 -11.95 -1.71 6.61
CA TYR A 20 -12.54 -2.14 5.34
C TYR A 20 -13.88 -1.46 5.03
N SER A 21 -14.68 -1.14 6.05
CA SER A 21 -15.85 -0.25 5.97
C SER A 21 -15.47 1.21 6.14
N GLN A 22 -15.85 2.07 5.20
CA GLN A 22 -15.65 3.52 5.36
C GLN A 22 -16.50 4.05 6.52
N GLN A 23 -17.72 3.56 6.70
CA GLN A 23 -18.61 4.03 7.77
C GLN A 23 -18.06 3.67 9.16
N LYS A 24 -17.53 2.44 9.32
CA LYS A 24 -16.88 2.04 10.58
C LYS A 24 -15.59 2.83 10.81
N LEU A 25 -14.83 3.19 9.77
CA LEU A 25 -13.66 4.06 9.88
C LEU A 25 -14.06 5.41 10.49
N GLU A 26 -15.06 6.07 9.89
CA GLU A 26 -15.54 7.37 10.34
C GLU A 26 -16.02 7.30 11.80
N ALA A 27 -16.82 6.29 12.14
CA ALA A 27 -17.30 6.08 13.51
C ALA A 27 -16.16 5.86 14.52
N ASN A 28 -15.13 5.09 14.16
CA ASN A 28 -13.96 4.86 15.01
C ASN A 28 -13.18 6.16 15.24
N VAL A 29 -12.93 6.93 14.18
CA VAL A 29 -12.20 8.21 14.25
C VAL A 29 -13.00 9.24 15.05
N HIS A 30 -14.32 9.34 14.88
CA HIS A 30 -15.17 10.22 15.67
C HIS A 30 -15.10 9.89 17.16
N LYS A 31 -15.28 8.62 17.54
CA LYS A 31 -15.16 8.18 18.95
C LYS A 31 -13.80 8.53 19.55
N LEU A 32 -12.74 8.33 18.79
CA LEU A 32 -11.38 8.66 19.20
C LEU A 32 -11.21 10.17 19.43
N ILE A 33 -11.68 11.00 18.50
CA ILE A 33 -11.59 12.47 18.57
C ILE A 33 -12.40 13.01 19.75
N GLU A 34 -13.61 12.49 19.95
CA GLU A 34 -14.47 12.85 21.09
C GLU A 34 -13.78 12.55 22.42
N PHE A 35 -13.23 11.33 22.57
CA PHE A 35 -12.50 10.95 23.78
C PHE A 35 -11.26 11.82 24.00
N TYR A 36 -10.44 12.04 22.95
CA TYR A 36 -9.27 12.91 23.03
C TYR A 36 -9.64 14.33 23.48
N ASN A 37 -10.68 14.92 22.89
CA ASN A 37 -11.11 16.28 23.21
C ASN A 37 -11.71 16.39 24.62
N ALA A 38 -12.40 15.35 25.10
CA ALA A 38 -12.88 15.28 26.47
C ALA A 38 -11.70 15.23 27.46
N GLU A 39 -10.69 14.40 27.18
CA GLU A 39 -9.45 14.34 27.97
C GLU A 39 -8.69 15.67 27.94
N ASN A 40 -8.62 16.33 26.78
CA ASN A 40 -8.02 17.66 26.67
C ASN A 40 -8.68 18.64 27.64
N ASN A 41 -10.02 18.76 27.58
CA ASN A 41 -10.77 19.65 28.47
C ASN A 41 -10.55 19.31 29.95
N ARG A 42 -10.48 18.03 30.31
CA ARG A 42 -10.28 17.57 31.69
C ARG A 42 -8.88 17.91 32.20
N ILE A 43 -7.84 17.75 31.39
CA ILE A 43 -6.45 17.90 31.87
C ILE A 43 -5.89 19.31 31.73
N GLN A 44 -6.42 20.16 30.83
CA GLN A 44 -5.89 21.52 30.64
C GLN A 44 -5.85 22.35 31.94
N PRO A 45 -6.88 22.35 32.81
CA PRO A 45 -6.80 23.06 34.09
C PRO A 45 -5.69 22.52 35.01
N LEU A 46 -5.45 21.20 35.00
CA LEU A 46 -4.41 20.54 35.80
C LEU A 46 -3.01 20.92 35.30
N LEU A 47 -2.81 20.99 33.98
CA LEU A 47 -1.56 21.42 33.37
C LEU A 47 -1.28 22.90 33.59
N LYS A 48 -2.32 23.76 33.60
CA LYS A 48 -2.16 25.18 33.97
C LYS A 48 -1.71 25.35 35.42
N ALA A 49 -2.21 24.51 36.33
CA ALA A 49 -1.79 24.51 37.73
C ALA A 49 -0.37 23.93 37.93
N ASN A 50 0.05 22.96 37.11
CA ASN A 50 1.41 22.40 37.14
C ASN A 50 1.92 22.05 35.73
N PRO A 51 2.61 23.00 35.04
CA PRO A 51 3.04 22.83 33.63
C PRO A 51 4.06 21.72 33.39
N ASN A 52 4.77 21.30 34.44
CA ASN A 52 5.81 20.27 34.37
C ASN A 52 5.28 18.86 34.59
N LYS A 53 3.99 18.70 34.92
CA LYS A 53 3.39 17.40 35.17
C LYS A 53 3.40 16.55 33.89
N ASP A 54 3.69 15.25 34.04
CA ASP A 54 3.62 14.32 32.91
C ASP A 54 2.16 14.11 32.50
N VAL A 55 1.88 14.37 31.23
CA VAL A 55 0.57 14.11 30.62
C VAL A 55 0.22 12.63 30.70
N GLY A 56 1.22 11.74 30.59
CA GLY A 56 1.03 10.29 30.67
C GLY A 56 0.39 9.81 31.97
N GLU A 57 0.64 10.50 33.09
CA GLU A 57 0.07 10.19 34.40
C GLU A 57 -1.35 10.77 34.60
N LEU A 58 -1.72 11.74 33.77
CA LEU A 58 -2.99 12.45 33.89
C LEU A 58 -4.10 11.82 33.05
N ILE A 59 -3.74 11.27 31.89
CA ILE A 59 -4.68 10.78 30.88
C ILE A 59 -5.23 9.39 31.22
N ASN A 60 -6.45 9.13 30.75
CA ASN A 60 -7.01 7.79 30.71
C ASN A 60 -6.41 7.02 29.53
N ILE A 61 -5.82 5.84 29.83
CA ILE A 61 -5.11 4.98 28.87
C ILE A 61 -5.95 3.80 28.36
N ASP A 62 -7.28 3.87 28.49
CA ASP A 62 -8.20 2.85 27.95
C ASP A 62 -8.03 2.68 26.43
N SER A 63 -7.43 1.57 26.03
CA SER A 63 -7.14 1.21 24.64
C SER A 63 -8.40 0.99 23.79
N THR A 64 -9.56 0.80 24.42
CA THR A 64 -10.87 0.70 23.76
C THR A 64 -11.44 2.07 23.38
N LYS A 65 -10.79 3.16 23.79
CA LYS A 65 -11.17 4.55 23.47
C LYS A 65 -10.16 5.25 22.59
N ILE A 66 -8.86 5.01 22.81
CA ILE A 66 -7.80 5.64 22.06
C ILE A 66 -6.48 4.87 22.20
N SER A 67 -5.68 4.84 21.13
CA SER A 67 -4.26 4.49 21.23
C SER A 67 -3.44 5.77 21.44
N TRP A 68 -2.75 5.94 22.56
CA TRP A 68 -1.93 7.13 22.78
C TRP A 68 -0.54 6.98 22.15
N THR A 69 -0.08 8.04 21.48
CA THR A 69 1.28 8.10 20.94
C THR A 69 2.01 9.34 21.46
N ARG A 70 3.33 9.39 21.29
CA ARG A 70 4.14 10.51 21.75
C ARG A 70 3.70 11.82 21.10
N ALA A 71 3.46 11.84 19.78
CA ALA A 71 2.97 13.03 19.10
C ALA A 71 1.62 13.50 19.66
N LEU A 72 0.69 12.57 19.87
CA LEU A 72 -0.64 12.90 20.36
C LEU A 72 -0.62 13.44 21.80
N LYS A 73 0.21 12.89 22.68
CA LYS A 73 0.41 13.42 24.05
C LYS A 73 1.03 14.83 24.03
N ASN A 74 1.96 15.09 23.12
CA ASN A 74 2.56 16.42 22.95
C ASN A 74 1.56 17.46 22.45
N ASP A 75 0.64 17.05 21.59
CA ASP A 75 -0.43 17.91 21.11
C ASP A 75 -1.43 18.25 22.21
N LEU A 76 -1.76 17.27 23.06
CA LEU A 76 -2.57 17.46 24.25
C LEU A 76 -1.92 18.46 25.22
N LYS A 77 -0.60 18.35 25.46
CA LYS A 77 0.15 19.31 26.29
C LYS A 77 0.06 20.75 25.78
N LYS A 78 -0.13 20.93 24.46
CA LYS A 78 -0.19 22.23 23.79
C LYS A 78 -1.62 22.74 23.59
N ASP A 79 -2.60 22.13 24.27
CA ASP A 79 -4.03 22.44 24.14
C ASP A 79 -4.54 22.41 22.68
N LYS A 80 -3.98 21.50 21.88
CA LYS A 80 -4.41 21.35 20.50
C LYS A 80 -5.56 20.36 20.42
N ARG A 81 -6.75 20.87 20.12
CA ARG A 81 -7.94 20.06 19.87
C ARG A 81 -7.87 19.35 18.52
N LEU A 82 -8.63 18.26 18.41
CA LEU A 82 -8.81 17.52 17.16
C LEU A 82 -10.19 17.79 16.57
N SER A 83 -10.26 17.74 15.24
CA SER A 83 -11.48 17.81 14.45
C SER A 83 -11.43 16.74 13.37
N PHE A 84 -12.60 16.20 13.02
CA PHE A 84 -12.70 15.26 11.91
C PHE A 84 -12.63 16.01 10.58
N GLU A 85 -11.84 15.49 9.65
CA GLU A 85 -11.65 16.04 8.31
C GLU A 85 -12.01 14.97 7.28
N ARG A 86 -13.18 15.10 6.64
CA ARG A 86 -13.63 14.09 5.65
C ARG A 86 -12.65 13.90 4.50
N LYS A 87 -11.94 14.95 4.10
CA LYS A 87 -10.88 14.92 3.07
C LYS A 87 -9.66 14.06 3.46
N SER A 88 -9.55 13.64 4.71
CA SER A 88 -8.50 12.74 5.20
C SER A 88 -8.84 11.25 4.99
N ILE A 89 -9.96 10.91 4.35
CA ILE A 89 -10.27 9.51 4.00
C ILE A 89 -9.62 9.17 2.65
N TYR A 90 -8.70 8.21 2.68
CA TYR A 90 -7.93 7.75 1.52
C TYR A 90 -8.14 6.26 1.33
N SER A 91 -8.12 5.80 0.08
CA SER A 91 -7.87 4.39 -0.21
C SER A 91 -6.37 4.12 -0.08
N ALA A 92 -6.02 3.09 0.68
CA ALA A 92 -4.64 2.77 1.02
C ALA A 92 -4.35 1.27 0.86
N THR A 93 -3.15 0.95 0.38
CA THR A 93 -2.63 -0.40 0.35
C THR A 93 -2.01 -0.70 1.72
N TYR A 94 -2.71 -1.46 2.55
CA TYR A 94 -2.30 -1.76 3.92
C TYR A 94 -1.33 -2.95 4.00
N ARG A 95 -1.53 -3.97 3.16
CA ARG A 95 -0.65 -5.13 2.97
C ARG A 95 -0.60 -5.48 1.48
N PRO A 96 0.35 -6.30 1.00
CA PRO A 96 0.45 -6.63 -0.41
C PRO A 96 -0.87 -7.21 -0.92
N PHE A 97 -1.39 -6.64 -2.01
CA PHE A 97 -2.69 -7.00 -2.62
C PHE A 97 -3.93 -6.78 -1.72
N ILE A 98 -3.82 -5.90 -0.72
CA ILE A 98 -4.91 -5.60 0.23
C ILE A 98 -5.11 -4.09 0.36
N LYS A 99 -6.19 -3.60 -0.24
CA LYS A 99 -6.70 -2.24 -0.03
C LYS A 99 -7.64 -2.18 1.18
N SER A 100 -7.64 -1.01 1.81
CA SER A 100 -8.55 -0.64 2.90
C SER A 100 -8.71 0.88 2.93
N TRP A 101 -9.75 1.37 3.60
CA TRP A 101 -9.88 2.78 3.90
C TRP A 101 -8.92 3.17 5.01
N MET A 102 -8.32 4.35 4.87
CA MET A 102 -7.41 4.94 5.82
C MET A 102 -7.82 6.37 6.17
N TYR A 103 -7.76 6.73 7.44
CA TYR A 103 -7.80 8.13 7.87
C TYR A 103 -6.37 8.70 7.90
N PHE A 104 -5.95 9.26 6.76
CA PHE A 104 -4.65 9.88 6.55
C PHE A 104 -4.68 11.35 7.00
N ASN A 105 -4.24 11.58 8.24
CA ASN A 105 -4.23 12.88 8.88
C ASN A 105 -2.98 13.05 9.76
N ARG A 106 -2.25 14.15 9.55
CA ARG A 106 -0.99 14.46 10.27
C ARG A 106 -1.14 14.51 11.79
N ARG A 107 -2.34 14.73 12.33
CA ARG A 107 -2.62 14.79 13.76
C ARG A 107 -2.90 13.41 14.37
N LEU A 108 -3.40 12.47 13.57
CA LEU A 108 -3.76 11.11 14.01
C LEU A 108 -2.82 10.02 13.51
N ASN A 109 -1.91 10.32 12.59
CA ASN A 109 -0.83 9.41 12.23
C ASN A 109 0.48 9.91 12.85
N GLU A 110 1.23 9.02 13.52
CA GLU A 110 2.49 9.39 14.18
C GLU A 110 3.49 10.00 13.19
N MET A 111 3.62 9.43 11.99
CA MET A 111 4.48 9.95 10.93
C MET A 111 3.82 9.77 9.55
N VAL A 112 3.43 10.90 8.93
CA VAL A 112 2.97 10.96 7.53
C VAL A 112 4.11 11.13 6.51
N LEU A 113 5.31 11.49 7.00
CA LEU A 113 6.54 11.63 6.21
C LEU A 113 6.35 12.50 4.96
N GLN A 114 6.86 12.06 3.81
CA GLN A 114 6.76 12.77 2.54
C GLN A 114 5.52 12.36 1.73
N MET A 115 4.66 11.47 2.25
CA MET A 115 3.45 11.04 1.54
C MET A 115 2.54 12.19 1.11
N PRO A 116 2.40 13.33 1.83
CA PRO A 116 1.63 14.47 1.32
C PRO A 116 2.21 15.15 0.08
N GLN A 117 3.51 14.98 -0.22
CA GLN A 117 4.11 15.44 -1.48
C GLN A 117 3.98 14.40 -2.61
N ILE A 118 3.49 13.20 -2.30
CA ILE A 118 3.33 12.10 -3.25
C ILE A 118 1.85 11.91 -3.58
N PHE A 119 0.99 11.94 -2.56
CA PHE A 119 -0.46 11.89 -2.60
C PHE A 119 -1.02 13.05 -1.76
N PRO A 120 -1.06 14.28 -2.31
CA PRO A 120 -1.55 15.47 -1.60
C PRO A 120 -3.06 15.43 -1.32
N THR A 121 -3.81 14.73 -2.17
CA THR A 121 -5.27 14.55 -2.07
C THR A 121 -5.61 13.07 -2.24
N ALA A 122 -6.82 12.68 -1.81
CA ALA A 122 -7.28 11.29 -1.87
C ALA A 122 -7.45 10.75 -3.30
N ASP A 123 -7.66 11.65 -4.26
CA ASP A 123 -7.83 11.40 -5.69
C ASP A 123 -6.55 11.67 -6.52
N ALA A 124 -5.42 11.97 -5.86
CA ALA A 124 -4.17 12.24 -6.55
C ALA A 124 -3.68 11.02 -7.35
N ASN A 125 -3.48 11.21 -8.66
CA ASN A 125 -3.04 10.17 -9.58
C ASN A 125 -1.51 10.04 -9.61
N ASN A 126 -0.96 9.08 -8.88
CA ASN A 126 0.47 8.81 -8.86
C ASN A 126 0.77 7.31 -8.80
N LEU A 127 1.99 6.92 -9.15
CA LEU A 127 2.52 5.57 -8.98
C LEU A 127 3.67 5.60 -7.99
N ILE A 128 3.82 4.54 -7.21
CA ILE A 128 4.84 4.45 -6.18
C ILE A 128 5.37 3.02 -6.06
N ILE A 129 6.68 2.85 -6.16
CA ILE A 129 7.36 1.57 -5.92
C ILE A 129 7.79 1.54 -4.47
N GLN A 130 7.29 0.57 -3.70
CA GLN A 130 7.77 0.30 -2.36
C GLN A 130 8.68 -0.92 -2.34
N LEU A 131 9.78 -0.84 -1.59
CA LEU A 131 10.75 -1.91 -1.41
C LEU A 131 11.05 -2.17 0.06
N SER A 132 11.57 -3.36 0.36
CA SER A 132 11.98 -3.75 1.71
C SER A 132 12.96 -2.74 2.29
N GLY A 133 12.71 -2.32 3.53
CA GLY A 133 13.63 -1.43 4.22
C GLY A 133 14.90 -2.15 4.70
N ILE A 134 15.88 -1.35 5.08
CA ILE A 134 17.16 -1.85 5.61
C ILE A 134 16.91 -2.72 6.86
N GLY A 135 17.52 -3.91 6.86
CA GLY A 135 17.37 -4.92 7.90
C GLY A 135 15.97 -5.52 7.99
N ALA A 136 15.20 -5.55 6.90
CA ALA A 136 13.98 -6.36 6.81
C ALA A 136 14.34 -7.85 6.94
N ARG A 137 13.56 -8.58 7.73
CA ARG A 137 13.75 -10.01 8.01
C ARG A 137 13.05 -10.90 6.99
N SER A 138 12.03 -10.37 6.34
CA SER A 138 11.22 -11.05 5.34
C SER A 138 11.90 -11.20 3.96
N GLY A 139 13.16 -10.78 3.84
CA GLY A 139 13.90 -10.74 2.56
C GLY A 139 13.61 -9.51 1.72
N PHE A 140 14.35 -9.36 0.61
CA PHE A 140 14.10 -8.29 -0.34
C PHE A 140 12.81 -8.55 -1.13
N SER A 141 11.97 -7.52 -1.21
CA SER A 141 10.71 -7.53 -1.95
C SER A 141 10.45 -6.14 -2.49
N THR A 142 9.66 -6.05 -3.54
CA THR A 142 9.20 -4.79 -4.10
C THR A 142 7.77 -4.94 -4.60
N ILE A 143 6.98 -3.88 -4.51
CA ILE A 143 5.61 -3.81 -5.02
C ILE A 143 5.32 -2.40 -5.49
N ILE A 144 4.61 -2.26 -6.61
CA ILE A 144 4.09 -0.98 -7.09
C ILE A 144 2.65 -0.78 -6.62
N SER A 145 2.26 0.46 -6.34
CA SER A 145 0.89 0.84 -6.01
C SER A 145 0.54 2.18 -6.65
N ASN A 146 -0.76 2.42 -6.83
CA ASN A 146 -1.34 3.73 -7.13
C ASN A 146 -2.07 4.33 -5.92
N ASN A 147 -1.90 3.75 -4.73
CA ASN A 147 -2.47 4.22 -3.48
C ASN A 147 -1.36 4.52 -2.47
N ILE A 148 -1.73 5.25 -1.41
CA ILE A 148 -0.84 5.43 -0.26
C ILE A 148 -0.56 4.08 0.41
N LEU A 149 0.68 3.89 0.87
CA LEU A 149 1.15 2.63 1.43
C LEU A 149 1.43 2.77 2.93
N SER A 150 1.08 1.73 3.69
CA SER A 150 1.53 1.58 5.08
C SER A 150 3.04 1.33 5.14
N LEU A 151 3.67 1.74 6.24
CA LEU A 151 5.06 1.38 6.56
C LEU A 151 5.27 -0.13 6.58
N ASP A 152 4.23 -0.89 6.93
CA ASP A 152 4.27 -2.34 7.09
C ASP A 152 3.61 -3.10 5.93
N THR A 153 3.33 -2.42 4.80
CA THR A 153 2.92 -3.13 3.58
C THR A 153 4.05 -4.05 3.11
N ILE A 154 5.25 -3.50 2.97
CA ILE A 154 6.50 -4.26 3.01
C ILE A 154 7.25 -3.85 4.28
N GLU A 155 7.89 -4.78 4.98
CA GLU A 155 8.61 -4.49 6.24
C GLU A 155 9.57 -3.30 6.09
N LYS A 156 9.35 -2.25 6.91
CA LYS A 156 10.10 -0.98 6.89
C LYS A 156 10.11 -0.30 5.52
N GLY A 157 8.99 -0.39 4.80
CA GLY A 157 8.90 -0.10 3.38
C GLY A 157 9.38 1.30 3.00
N GLN A 158 10.26 1.35 2.01
CA GLN A 158 10.81 2.56 1.38
C GLN A 158 10.10 2.79 0.05
N CYS A 159 9.60 3.98 -0.19
CA CYS A 159 8.68 4.29 -1.26
C CYS A 159 9.26 5.35 -2.22
N PHE A 160 9.35 4.99 -3.50
CA PHE A 160 9.93 5.76 -4.59
C PHE A 160 8.83 6.11 -5.58
N PRO A 161 8.37 7.37 -5.62
CA PRO A 161 7.23 7.76 -6.44
C PRO A 161 7.64 8.01 -7.88
N LEU A 162 6.68 7.99 -8.81
CA LEU A 162 6.86 8.44 -10.19
C LEU A 162 6.82 9.97 -10.26
N TYR A 163 5.90 10.60 -9.53
CA TYR A 163 5.74 12.05 -9.48
C TYR A 163 5.83 12.62 -8.06
N LEU A 164 6.17 13.91 -7.98
CA LEU A 164 6.07 14.73 -6.78
C LEU A 164 5.08 15.88 -7.05
N TYR A 165 4.37 16.28 -6.02
CA TYR A 165 3.40 17.37 -6.04
C TYR A 165 3.87 18.51 -5.15
N GLU A 166 3.82 19.72 -5.72
CA GLU A 166 4.12 20.96 -5.02
C GLU A 166 2.89 21.85 -5.03
N GLU A 167 2.56 22.44 -3.88
CA GLU A 167 1.42 23.33 -3.79
C GLU A 167 1.69 24.62 -4.57
N ASN A 168 0.72 25.02 -5.37
CA ASN A 168 0.76 26.25 -6.15
C ASN A 168 0.61 27.43 -5.20
N THR A 169 1.73 28.07 -4.87
CA THR A 169 1.74 29.28 -4.03
C THR A 169 1.28 30.53 -4.76
N VAL A 170 0.76 30.41 -6.00
CA VAL A 170 0.19 31.52 -6.75
C VAL A 170 -1.14 31.87 -6.10
N LYS A 171 -1.11 32.77 -5.12
CA LYS A 171 -2.28 33.58 -4.78
C LYS A 171 -2.77 34.19 -6.09
N ALA A 172 -4.06 34.02 -6.37
CA ALA A 172 -4.76 34.64 -7.49
C ALA A 172 -4.38 36.12 -7.61
N ASN A 173 -3.39 36.41 -8.44
CA ASN A 173 -3.12 37.71 -9.01
C ASN A 173 -3.21 37.48 -10.52
N ASP A 174 -4.04 38.30 -11.15
CA ASP A 174 -4.41 38.26 -12.56
C ASP A 174 -3.25 37.97 -13.51
N ALA A 175 -3.60 37.23 -14.57
CA ALA A 175 -2.90 37.05 -15.83
C ALA A 175 -1.78 36.01 -15.88
N ASP A 176 -2.15 34.75 -16.12
CA ASP A 176 -1.43 33.97 -17.14
C ASP A 176 -2.39 33.03 -17.90
N LEU A 177 -2.96 33.54 -18.99
CA LEU A 177 -3.99 32.89 -19.83
C LEU A 177 -3.41 31.79 -20.75
N PHE A 178 -2.10 31.47 -20.64
CA PHE A 178 -1.40 30.58 -21.57
C PHE A 178 -0.90 29.25 -20.97
N SER A 179 -1.20 28.94 -19.70
CA SER A 179 -0.73 27.70 -19.04
C SER A 179 -1.71 26.51 -19.13
N GLN A 180 -2.61 26.47 -20.13
CA GLN A 180 -3.61 25.41 -20.29
C GLN A 180 -3.15 24.20 -21.13
N ALA A 181 -1.91 23.72 -20.97
CA ALA A 181 -1.46 22.54 -21.73
C ALA A 181 -1.38 21.22 -20.93
N ASP A 182 -1.28 21.23 -19.59
CA ASP A 182 -1.03 19.98 -18.82
C ASP A 182 -1.94 19.76 -17.59
N ALA A 183 -3.05 20.49 -17.47
CA ALA A 183 -3.97 20.36 -16.34
C ALA A 183 -4.95 19.19 -16.51
N GLN A 184 -4.47 17.95 -16.36
CA GLN A 184 -5.29 16.81 -15.91
C GLN A 184 -5.08 16.54 -14.41
N ASN A 185 -5.16 17.58 -13.58
CA ASN A 185 -5.29 17.45 -12.13
C ASN A 185 -6.54 18.20 -11.69
N SER A 186 -7.35 17.57 -10.84
CA SER A 186 -8.72 17.93 -10.49
C SER A 186 -8.97 19.28 -9.84
N ASP A 187 -7.97 20.13 -9.56
CA ASP A 187 -8.23 21.43 -8.89
C ASP A 187 -7.18 22.55 -9.10
N GLY A 188 -6.16 22.36 -9.96
CA GLY A 188 -5.15 23.41 -10.21
C GLY A 188 -4.33 23.85 -8.98
N GLN A 189 -4.51 23.22 -7.81
CA GLN A 189 -3.82 23.53 -6.55
C GLN A 189 -2.39 22.99 -6.50
N TYR A 190 -2.05 21.96 -7.27
CA TYR A 190 -0.73 21.33 -7.22
C TYR A 190 -0.09 21.22 -8.60
N ASN A 191 1.18 21.59 -8.68
CA ASN A 191 2.05 21.30 -9.81
C ASN A 191 2.68 19.94 -9.64
N ARG A 192 2.51 19.09 -10.66
CA ARG A 192 3.11 17.75 -10.73
C ARG A 192 4.45 17.82 -11.45
N LYS A 193 5.48 17.22 -10.87
CA LYS A 193 6.82 17.09 -11.48
C LYS A 193 7.35 15.66 -11.38
N ASP A 194 8.28 15.29 -12.26
CA ASP A 194 8.90 13.98 -12.17
C ASP A 194 9.72 13.81 -10.89
N ALA A 195 9.58 12.64 -10.27
CA ALA A 195 10.41 12.26 -9.14
C ALA A 195 11.80 11.77 -9.59
N ILE A 196 11.94 11.23 -10.80
CA ILE A 196 13.27 10.93 -11.37
C ILE A 196 13.99 12.25 -11.64
N SER A 197 15.19 12.36 -11.07
CA SER A 197 16.07 13.52 -11.24
C SER A 197 16.63 13.62 -12.66
N ASP A 198 16.94 14.83 -13.12
CA ASP A 198 17.62 15.02 -14.41
C ASP A 198 19.01 14.38 -14.44
N ALA A 199 19.70 14.33 -13.28
CA ALA A 199 20.94 13.58 -13.14
C ALA A 199 20.74 12.07 -13.30
N GLY A 200 19.61 11.54 -12.81
CA GLY A 200 19.22 10.13 -13.02
C GLY A 200 18.93 9.84 -14.48
N LEU A 201 18.21 10.73 -15.16
CA LEU A 201 17.99 10.65 -16.61
C LEU A 201 19.32 10.67 -17.38
N LYS A 202 20.16 11.66 -17.07
CA LYS A 202 21.48 11.83 -17.70
C LYS A 202 22.36 10.59 -17.56
N HIS A 203 22.35 9.93 -16.40
CA HIS A 203 23.11 8.70 -16.18
C HIS A 203 22.78 7.60 -17.19
N PHE A 204 21.51 7.43 -17.55
CA PHE A 204 21.09 6.44 -18.55
C PHE A 204 21.30 6.91 -19.98
N THR A 205 21.05 8.19 -20.29
CA THR A 205 21.27 8.72 -21.65
C THR A 205 22.76 8.76 -22.01
N ASP A 206 23.65 8.96 -21.04
CA ASP A 206 25.10 8.90 -21.25
C ASP A 206 25.57 7.46 -21.52
N ALA A 207 24.91 6.46 -20.93
CA ALA A 207 25.18 5.04 -21.17
C ALA A 207 24.63 4.57 -22.52
N TYR A 208 23.51 5.12 -22.97
CA TYR A 208 22.84 4.75 -24.21
C TYR A 208 22.57 5.98 -25.10
N PRO A 209 23.61 6.58 -25.71
CA PRO A 209 23.49 7.85 -26.44
C PRO A 209 22.65 7.78 -27.72
N THR A 210 22.38 6.57 -28.22
CA THR A 210 21.53 6.35 -29.41
C THR A 210 20.05 6.19 -29.08
N GLU A 211 19.71 6.01 -27.80
CA GLU A 211 18.35 5.73 -27.35
C GLU A 211 17.64 7.01 -26.86
N THR A 212 16.33 7.06 -27.08
CA THR A 212 15.49 8.12 -26.49
C THR A 212 14.81 7.58 -25.24
N ILE A 213 15.41 7.85 -24.08
CA ILE A 213 14.95 7.35 -22.78
C ILE A 213 14.19 8.45 -22.05
N SER A 214 12.99 8.14 -21.57
CA SER A 214 12.23 9.01 -20.68
C SER A 214 12.45 8.67 -19.21
N LYS A 215 12.04 9.56 -18.31
CA LYS A 215 12.04 9.31 -16.86
C LYS A 215 11.10 8.18 -16.46
N GLU A 216 9.99 8.02 -17.17
CA GLU A 216 9.06 6.92 -16.96
C GLU A 216 9.68 5.57 -17.37
N ASP A 217 10.47 5.54 -18.46
CA ASP A 217 11.23 4.34 -18.82
C ASP A 217 12.19 3.90 -17.72
N ILE A 218 12.86 4.86 -17.08
CA ILE A 218 13.76 4.58 -15.95
C ILE A 218 12.98 4.05 -14.75
N PHE A 219 11.80 4.62 -14.46
CA PHE A 219 10.96 4.17 -13.36
C PHE A 219 10.56 2.69 -13.51
N TYR A 220 10.13 2.27 -14.69
CA TYR A 220 9.80 0.87 -14.95
C TYR A 220 11.04 -0.01 -15.09
N TYR A 221 12.15 0.49 -15.63
CA TYR A 221 13.43 -0.22 -15.61
C TYR A 221 13.83 -0.59 -14.19
N VAL A 222 13.73 0.35 -13.24
CA VAL A 222 13.96 0.08 -11.81
C VAL A 222 13.04 -1.03 -11.33
N TYR A 223 11.74 -0.98 -11.63
CA TYR A 223 10.81 -2.01 -11.17
C TYR A 223 11.14 -3.40 -11.75
N GLY A 224 11.45 -3.48 -13.04
CA GLY A 224 11.82 -4.73 -13.71
C GLY A 224 13.15 -5.30 -13.20
N LEU A 225 14.18 -4.46 -13.05
CA LEU A 225 15.48 -4.88 -12.52
C LEU A 225 15.36 -5.40 -11.09
N LEU A 226 14.58 -4.73 -10.24
CA LEU A 226 14.35 -5.16 -8.86
C LEU A 226 13.57 -6.48 -8.76
N HIS A 227 13.04 -7.01 -9.87
CA HIS A 227 12.45 -8.35 -9.95
C HIS A 227 13.41 -9.41 -10.49
N SER A 228 14.59 -9.04 -11.00
CA SER A 228 15.59 -10.00 -11.47
C SER A 228 16.12 -10.86 -10.33
N GLU A 229 15.97 -12.18 -10.47
CA GLU A 229 16.52 -13.15 -9.52
C GLU A 229 18.06 -13.07 -9.47
N ASP A 230 18.70 -12.79 -10.61
CA ASP A 230 20.15 -12.63 -10.72
C ASP A 230 20.63 -11.38 -9.95
N TYR A 231 19.95 -10.23 -10.14
CA TYR A 231 20.24 -9.02 -9.37
C TYR A 231 20.06 -9.24 -7.86
N ARG A 232 18.92 -9.82 -7.45
CA ARG A 232 18.62 -10.09 -6.03
C ARG A 232 19.63 -11.02 -5.40
N SER A 233 20.07 -12.05 -6.13
CA SER A 233 21.06 -13.02 -5.65
C SER A 233 22.46 -12.42 -5.57
N ARG A 234 22.88 -11.69 -6.62
CA ARG A 234 24.21 -11.07 -6.70
C ARG A 234 24.43 -10.00 -5.62
N TYR A 235 23.38 -9.29 -5.22
CA TYR A 235 23.44 -8.19 -4.26
C TYR A 235 22.72 -8.47 -2.95
N ALA A 236 22.41 -9.74 -2.63
CA ALA A 236 21.62 -10.10 -1.45
C ALA A 236 22.13 -9.47 -0.14
N ASP A 237 23.45 -9.49 0.08
CA ASP A 237 24.07 -8.88 1.27
C ASP A 237 23.89 -7.36 1.32
N ASN A 238 24.01 -6.67 0.19
CA ASN A 238 23.83 -5.22 0.11
C ASN A 238 22.38 -4.82 0.30
N LEU A 239 21.44 -5.55 -0.32
CA LEU A 239 20.00 -5.29 -0.24
C LEU A 239 19.44 -5.38 1.19
N THR A 240 20.14 -6.06 2.10
CA THR A 240 19.79 -6.09 3.53
C THR A 240 20.35 -4.92 4.34
N LYS A 241 21.41 -4.25 3.84
CA LYS A 241 22.22 -3.27 4.60
C LYS A 241 22.09 -1.84 4.09
N GLU A 242 21.80 -1.65 2.81
CA GLU A 242 21.68 -0.33 2.17
C GLU A 242 20.56 -0.32 1.12
N LEU A 243 20.21 0.87 0.64
CA LEU A 243 19.24 1.01 -0.45
C LEU A 243 19.79 0.40 -1.75
N PRO A 244 18.94 -0.20 -2.60
CA PRO A 244 19.36 -0.78 -3.86
C PRO A 244 20.04 0.26 -4.77
N ARG A 245 21.20 -0.10 -5.32
CA ARG A 245 21.86 0.67 -6.38
C ARG A 245 21.44 0.13 -7.74
N ILE A 246 21.08 1.02 -8.64
CA ILE A 246 20.51 0.68 -9.94
C ILE A 246 21.61 0.88 -11.01
N PRO A 247 22.27 -0.19 -11.49
CA PRO A 247 23.25 -0.11 -12.57
C PRO A 247 22.60 0.15 -13.94
N CYS A 248 23.39 0.68 -14.87
CA CYS A 248 23.14 0.51 -16.31
C CYS A 248 23.65 -0.87 -16.73
N VAL A 249 22.85 -1.59 -17.50
CA VAL A 249 23.30 -2.82 -18.17
C VAL A 249 24.16 -2.48 -19.39
N ASN A 250 24.97 -3.44 -19.85
CA ASN A 250 25.93 -3.19 -20.93
C ASN A 250 25.25 -2.90 -22.27
N LYS A 251 24.06 -3.43 -22.50
CA LYS A 251 23.34 -3.36 -23.77
C LYS A 251 22.04 -2.57 -23.64
N ALA A 252 21.78 -1.69 -24.62
CA ALA A 252 20.52 -0.95 -24.69
C ALA A 252 19.31 -1.89 -24.83
N GLU A 253 19.46 -3.01 -25.52
CA GLU A 253 18.42 -4.02 -25.67
C GLU A 253 18.00 -4.60 -24.31
N ASP A 254 18.96 -4.83 -23.41
CA ASP A 254 18.69 -5.34 -22.07
C ASP A 254 18.00 -4.27 -21.21
N PHE A 255 18.37 -2.99 -21.35
CA PHE A 255 17.65 -1.89 -20.70
C PHE A 255 16.17 -1.90 -21.09
N TRP A 256 15.88 -1.98 -22.39
CA TRP A 256 14.51 -2.02 -22.87
C TRP A 256 13.78 -3.30 -22.45
N ALA A 257 14.47 -4.44 -22.37
CA ALA A 257 13.90 -5.67 -21.85
C ALA A 257 13.46 -5.54 -20.39
N PHE A 258 14.31 -4.98 -19.51
CA PHE A 258 13.95 -4.70 -18.11
C PHE A 258 12.84 -3.65 -17.99
N SER A 259 12.91 -2.58 -18.79
CA SER A 259 11.89 -1.51 -18.82
C SER A 259 10.52 -2.01 -19.26
N LYS A 260 10.47 -2.89 -20.28
CA LYS A 260 9.25 -3.55 -20.73
C LYS A 260 8.72 -4.53 -19.69
N ALA A 261 9.57 -5.38 -19.13
CA ALA A 261 9.18 -6.29 -18.06
C ALA A 261 8.65 -5.53 -16.83
N GLY A 262 9.25 -4.39 -16.48
CA GLY A 262 8.76 -3.51 -15.43
C GLY A 262 7.35 -2.98 -15.68
N ARG A 263 7.01 -2.62 -16.93
CA ARG A 263 5.65 -2.23 -17.32
C ARG A 263 4.68 -3.39 -17.25
N ASP A 264 5.08 -4.55 -17.77
CA ASP A 264 4.25 -5.76 -17.76
C ASP A 264 3.96 -6.17 -16.30
N LEU A 265 4.97 -6.16 -15.42
CA LEU A 265 4.82 -6.40 -13.99
C LEU A 265 3.93 -5.33 -13.32
N ALA A 266 4.10 -4.06 -13.67
CA ALA A 266 3.27 -3.00 -13.12
C ALA A 266 1.81 -3.15 -13.53
N HIS A 267 1.53 -3.55 -14.77
CA HIS A 267 0.17 -3.85 -15.23
C HIS A 267 -0.50 -4.90 -14.34
N TRP A 268 0.14 -6.05 -14.09
CA TRP A 268 -0.43 -7.10 -13.25
C TRP A 268 -0.61 -6.66 -11.79
N HIS A 269 0.35 -5.92 -11.24
CA HIS A 269 0.34 -5.52 -9.83
C HIS A 269 -0.57 -4.32 -9.53
N LEU A 270 -0.83 -3.43 -10.49
CA LEU A 270 -1.76 -2.31 -10.33
C LEU A 270 -3.21 -2.75 -10.59
N ASN A 271 -3.42 -3.70 -11.51
CA ASN A 271 -4.75 -4.18 -11.91
C ASN A 271 -5.13 -5.51 -11.24
N TYR A 272 -4.47 -5.90 -10.15
CA TYR A 272 -4.69 -7.20 -9.51
C TYR A 272 -6.14 -7.46 -9.09
N GLU A 273 -6.94 -6.41 -8.87
CA GLU A 273 -8.37 -6.50 -8.52
C GLU A 273 -9.28 -6.62 -9.74
N THR A 274 -8.79 -6.39 -10.97
CA THR A 274 -9.63 -6.29 -12.18
C THR A 274 -9.23 -7.26 -13.29
N VAL A 275 -8.07 -7.92 -13.20
CA VAL A 275 -7.69 -8.96 -14.17
C VAL A 275 -8.66 -10.14 -14.19
N GLU A 276 -8.58 -10.94 -15.25
CA GLU A 276 -9.38 -12.16 -15.37
C GLU A 276 -9.04 -13.16 -14.26
N PRO A 277 -10.04 -13.65 -13.48
CA PRO A 277 -9.81 -14.65 -12.45
C PRO A 277 -9.28 -15.96 -13.01
N TYR A 278 -8.38 -16.61 -12.28
CA TYR A 278 -7.94 -17.95 -12.61
C TYR A 278 -9.12 -18.94 -12.59
N LYS A 279 -9.20 -19.80 -13.60
CA LYS A 279 -10.29 -20.79 -13.75
C LYS A 279 -10.04 -22.03 -12.89
N ALA A 280 -10.03 -21.85 -11.57
CA ALA A 280 -9.91 -22.95 -10.61
C ALA A 280 -11.18 -23.81 -10.55
N LYS A 281 -11.05 -25.06 -10.08
CA LYS A 281 -12.20 -25.92 -9.80
C LYS A 281 -12.82 -25.51 -8.46
N LEU A 282 -14.05 -25.01 -8.49
CA LEU A 282 -14.81 -24.72 -7.28
C LEU A 282 -15.65 -25.94 -6.88
N ASP A 283 -15.39 -26.45 -5.69
CA ASP A 283 -16.20 -27.47 -5.01
C ASP A 283 -17.21 -26.77 -4.10
N LEU A 284 -18.48 -26.86 -4.50
CA LEU A 284 -19.62 -26.19 -3.88
C LEU A 284 -20.56 -27.20 -3.18
N GLY A 285 -20.08 -28.43 -2.96
CA GLY A 285 -20.91 -29.56 -2.55
C GLY A 285 -22.02 -29.84 -3.58
N ASN A 286 -23.27 -29.84 -3.13
CA ASN A 286 -24.44 -30.10 -3.99
C ASN A 286 -25.01 -28.82 -4.65
N LYS A 287 -24.43 -27.64 -4.39
CA LYS A 287 -24.89 -26.38 -4.98
C LYS A 287 -24.19 -26.11 -6.31
N SER A 288 -24.80 -25.28 -7.14
CA SER A 288 -24.15 -24.68 -8.31
C SER A 288 -23.82 -23.21 -8.01
N LEU A 289 -22.83 -22.66 -8.71
CA LEU A 289 -22.42 -21.25 -8.51
C LEU A 289 -23.58 -20.27 -8.74
N LYS A 290 -24.53 -20.61 -9.63
CA LYS A 290 -25.72 -19.81 -9.93
C LYS A 290 -26.76 -19.80 -8.81
N HIS A 291 -26.65 -20.73 -7.85
CA HIS A 291 -27.56 -20.86 -6.71
C HIS A 291 -26.95 -20.32 -5.41
N LEU A 292 -25.76 -19.71 -5.47
CA LEU A 292 -25.17 -19.06 -4.30
C LEU A 292 -25.74 -17.66 -4.15
N GLU A 293 -26.03 -17.29 -2.91
CA GLU A 293 -26.42 -15.93 -2.51
C GLU A 293 -25.21 -15.20 -1.90
N ASP A 294 -25.29 -13.88 -1.73
CA ASP A 294 -24.23 -13.05 -1.14
C ASP A 294 -23.68 -13.63 0.18
N LYS A 295 -24.55 -14.17 1.03
CA LYS A 295 -24.18 -14.79 2.31
C LYS A 295 -23.30 -16.04 2.16
N ASP A 296 -23.42 -16.77 1.04
CA ASP A 296 -22.61 -17.95 0.77
C ASP A 296 -21.15 -17.57 0.43
N PHE A 297 -20.90 -16.32 0.04
CA PHE A 297 -19.55 -15.77 -0.17
C PHE A 297 -18.93 -15.14 1.07
N TYR A 298 -19.66 -15.04 2.20
CA TYR A 298 -19.10 -14.50 3.42
C TYR A 298 -17.91 -15.35 3.92
N VAL A 299 -16.77 -14.70 4.17
CA VAL A 299 -15.54 -15.38 4.61
C VAL A 299 -15.10 -14.89 5.98
N THR A 300 -14.99 -15.83 6.93
CA THR A 300 -14.39 -15.57 8.24
C THR A 300 -12.87 -15.76 8.20
N LYS A 301 -12.41 -16.85 7.58
CA LYS A 301 -10.99 -17.19 7.46
C LYS A 301 -10.78 -18.25 6.38
N MET A 302 -9.97 -17.93 5.37
CA MET A 302 -9.47 -18.92 4.42
C MET A 302 -8.37 -19.77 5.06
N LYS A 303 -8.28 -21.04 4.67
CA LYS A 303 -7.23 -21.95 5.18
C LYS A 303 -6.93 -23.08 4.22
N PHE A 304 -5.72 -23.61 4.31
CA PHE A 304 -5.42 -24.91 3.72
C PHE A 304 -6.13 -26.02 4.51
N PRO A 305 -6.59 -27.11 3.86
CA PRO A 305 -7.08 -28.29 4.55
C PRO A 305 -6.01 -28.90 5.48
N LYS A 306 -4.76 -28.92 5.00
CA LYS A 306 -3.55 -29.32 5.72
C LYS A 306 -2.41 -28.39 5.32
N LYS A 307 -1.42 -28.18 6.19
CA LYS A 307 -0.35 -27.17 6.01
C LYS A 307 0.43 -27.32 4.68
N ASP A 308 0.59 -28.53 4.20
CA ASP A 308 1.33 -28.92 2.99
C ASP A 308 0.47 -29.03 1.73
N GLN A 309 -0.86 -28.98 1.86
CA GLN A 309 -1.80 -29.15 0.75
C GLN A 309 -2.10 -27.79 0.07
N LYS A 310 -1.15 -27.28 -0.71
CA LYS A 310 -1.25 -25.96 -1.38
C LYS A 310 -2.11 -25.93 -2.65
N ASP A 311 -2.47 -27.09 -3.20
CA ASP A 311 -3.35 -27.22 -4.36
C ASP A 311 -4.83 -26.95 -4.06
N THR A 312 -5.18 -26.84 -2.76
CA THR A 312 -6.56 -26.69 -2.29
C THR A 312 -6.65 -25.62 -1.19
N VAL A 313 -7.62 -24.73 -1.29
CA VAL A 313 -7.96 -23.73 -0.26
C VAL A 313 -9.42 -23.87 0.14
N VAL A 314 -9.66 -24.04 1.44
CA VAL A 314 -11.00 -23.95 2.03
C VAL A 314 -11.30 -22.46 2.21
N TYR A 315 -12.21 -21.93 1.39
CA TYR A 315 -12.62 -20.53 1.44
C TYR A 315 -13.56 -20.31 2.64
N ASN A 316 -14.62 -21.11 2.73
CA ASN A 316 -15.54 -21.17 3.87
C ASN A 316 -16.22 -22.55 3.92
N ASN A 317 -17.34 -22.69 4.65
CA ASN A 317 -18.07 -23.96 4.75
C ASN A 317 -18.82 -24.35 3.46
N ALA A 318 -19.04 -23.41 2.53
CA ALA A 318 -19.78 -23.61 1.30
C ALA A 318 -18.88 -23.76 0.06
N ILE A 319 -17.69 -23.17 0.08
CA ILE A 319 -16.80 -23.06 -1.09
C ILE A 319 -15.41 -23.62 -0.74
N THR A 320 -14.93 -24.54 -1.57
CA THR A 320 -13.53 -25.00 -1.57
C THR A 320 -12.94 -24.85 -2.96
N ILE A 321 -11.79 -24.21 -3.06
CA ILE A 321 -11.05 -23.95 -4.30
C ILE A 321 -10.04 -25.09 -4.47
N ARG A 322 -10.07 -25.79 -5.61
CA ARG A 322 -9.22 -26.95 -5.91
C ARG A 322 -8.46 -26.77 -7.22
N GLY A 323 -7.34 -27.50 -7.34
CA GLY A 323 -6.52 -27.49 -8.55
C GLY A 323 -5.76 -26.18 -8.72
N ILE A 324 -5.35 -25.56 -7.61
CA ILE A 324 -4.51 -24.36 -7.63
C ILE A 324 -3.09 -24.80 -8.02
N PRO A 325 -2.48 -24.23 -9.08
CA PRO A 325 -1.10 -24.53 -9.43
C PRO A 325 -0.16 -24.16 -8.29
N VAL A 326 0.72 -25.08 -7.88
CA VAL A 326 1.60 -24.87 -6.71
C VAL A 326 2.62 -23.78 -6.98
N GLU A 327 3.04 -23.61 -8.23
CA GLU A 327 3.92 -22.54 -8.69
C GLU A 327 3.31 -21.14 -8.53
N ALA A 328 1.99 -21.01 -8.35
CA ALA A 328 1.39 -19.71 -8.03
C ALA A 328 1.84 -19.18 -6.66
N TYR A 329 2.30 -20.06 -5.76
CA TYR A 329 2.85 -19.66 -4.45
C TYR A 329 4.31 -19.21 -4.53
N ASP A 330 4.99 -19.36 -5.67
CA ASP A 330 6.39 -18.96 -5.84
C ASP A 330 6.55 -17.43 -5.81
N TYR A 331 5.49 -16.70 -6.16
CA TYR A 331 5.52 -15.25 -6.06
C TYR A 331 5.37 -14.80 -4.60
N VAL A 332 6.53 -14.53 -3.99
CA VAL A 332 6.66 -14.08 -2.60
C VAL A 332 6.91 -12.58 -2.54
N VAL A 333 6.13 -11.91 -1.69
CA VAL A 333 6.29 -10.49 -1.35
C VAL A 333 6.23 -10.33 0.16
N ASN A 334 7.22 -9.66 0.74
CA ASN A 334 7.32 -9.45 2.19
C ASN A 334 7.23 -10.77 3.01
N GLY A 335 7.97 -11.79 2.57
CA GLY A 335 8.15 -13.05 3.31
C GLY A 335 7.01 -14.05 3.24
N LYS A 336 6.00 -13.79 2.40
CA LYS A 336 4.82 -14.65 2.21
C LYS A 336 4.36 -14.63 0.76
N SER A 337 3.74 -15.72 0.27
CA SER A 337 3.18 -15.68 -1.09
C SER A 337 2.05 -14.66 -1.22
N ALA A 338 1.86 -14.12 -2.42
CA ALA A 338 0.74 -13.22 -2.71
C ALA A 338 -0.62 -13.84 -2.33
N LEU A 339 -0.81 -15.14 -2.59
CA LEU A 339 -2.03 -15.88 -2.25
C LEU A 339 -2.24 -15.96 -0.73
N GLU A 340 -1.19 -16.26 0.02
CA GLU A 340 -1.27 -16.36 1.48
C GLU A 340 -1.54 -14.99 2.13
N TRP A 341 -1.14 -13.87 1.50
CA TRP A 341 -1.56 -12.53 1.93
C TRP A 341 -3.06 -12.34 1.80
N VAL A 342 -3.65 -12.73 0.67
CA VAL A 342 -5.10 -12.70 0.46
C VAL A 342 -5.80 -13.57 1.50
N MET A 343 -5.33 -14.80 1.71
CA MET A 343 -5.93 -15.72 2.69
C MET A 343 -5.89 -15.18 4.14
N GLU A 344 -4.81 -14.50 4.52
CA GLU A 344 -4.69 -13.92 5.87
C GLU A 344 -5.61 -12.71 6.06
N ARG A 345 -5.77 -11.89 5.02
CA ARG A 345 -6.35 -10.54 5.15
C ARG A 345 -7.80 -10.45 4.69
N GLN A 346 -8.24 -11.34 3.79
CA GLN A 346 -9.64 -11.49 3.40
C GLN A 346 -10.36 -12.40 4.39
N GLY A 347 -10.79 -11.80 5.50
CA GLY A 347 -11.53 -12.48 6.55
C GLY A 347 -11.92 -11.50 7.66
N VAL A 348 -12.29 -12.04 8.82
CA VAL A 348 -12.67 -11.27 10.00
C VAL A 348 -11.57 -11.33 11.03
N SER A 349 -11.18 -10.18 11.57
CA SER A 349 -10.21 -10.08 12.65
C SER A 349 -10.67 -9.07 13.69
N THR A 350 -10.27 -9.28 14.95
CA THR A 350 -10.57 -8.36 16.04
C THR A 350 -9.26 -7.92 16.68
N HIS A 351 -9.03 -6.62 16.77
CA HIS A 351 -7.87 -6.08 17.44
C HIS A 351 -8.02 -6.28 18.96
N LYS A 352 -7.08 -7.01 19.56
CA LYS A 352 -7.19 -7.50 20.95
C LYS A 352 -7.41 -6.39 21.97
N ASP A 353 -6.66 -5.29 21.87
CA ASP A 353 -6.65 -4.27 22.93
C ASP A 353 -7.77 -3.24 22.77
N SER A 354 -8.22 -2.98 21.53
CA SER A 354 -9.28 -2.01 21.28
C SER A 354 -10.66 -2.65 21.13
N GLY A 355 -10.72 -3.97 20.89
CA GLY A 355 -11.95 -4.69 20.57
C GLY A 355 -12.53 -4.36 19.19
N ILE A 356 -11.84 -3.54 18.38
CA ILE A 356 -12.33 -3.14 17.05
C ILE A 356 -12.26 -4.34 16.11
N VAL A 357 -13.39 -4.63 15.47
CA VAL A 357 -13.52 -5.68 14.45
C VAL A 357 -13.23 -5.08 13.07
N ASN A 358 -12.36 -5.73 12.31
CA ASN A 358 -12.11 -5.49 10.90
C ASN A 358 -12.66 -6.68 10.11
N ASP A 359 -13.67 -6.42 9.29
CA ASP A 359 -14.33 -7.42 8.46
C ASP A 359 -14.10 -7.09 6.98
N ALA A 360 -13.30 -7.90 6.28
CA ALA A 360 -12.99 -7.69 4.87
C ALA A 360 -14.22 -7.80 3.95
N ASN A 361 -15.29 -8.48 4.40
CA ASN A 361 -16.54 -8.54 3.66
C ASN A 361 -17.24 -7.17 3.57
N ASP A 362 -16.94 -6.24 4.50
CA ASP A 362 -17.44 -4.86 4.40
C ASP A 362 -16.88 -4.17 3.14
N TRP A 363 -15.61 -4.39 2.80
CA TRP A 363 -15.02 -3.83 1.57
C TRP A 363 -15.71 -4.38 0.32
N ALA A 364 -15.94 -5.70 0.31
CA ALA A 364 -16.64 -6.38 -0.77
C ALA A 364 -18.04 -5.79 -1.03
N ILE A 365 -18.81 -5.57 0.04
CA ILE A 365 -20.20 -5.09 -0.06
C ILE A 365 -20.27 -3.57 -0.25
N GLU A 366 -19.59 -2.80 0.60
CA GLU A 366 -19.72 -1.33 0.63
C GLU A 366 -18.94 -0.64 -0.48
N THR A 367 -17.74 -1.15 -0.80
CA THR A 367 -16.82 -0.48 -1.73
C THR A 367 -16.82 -1.11 -3.11
N MET A 368 -16.81 -2.44 -3.19
CA MET A 368 -16.79 -3.14 -4.47
C MET A 368 -18.19 -3.45 -5.01
N GLY A 369 -19.23 -3.42 -4.16
CA GLY A 369 -20.60 -3.75 -4.55
C GLY A 369 -20.79 -5.21 -4.99
N ASP A 370 -19.90 -6.11 -4.55
CA ASP A 370 -19.86 -7.51 -4.96
C ASP A 370 -19.43 -8.41 -3.79
N ALA A 371 -20.37 -9.17 -3.23
CA ALA A 371 -20.10 -10.10 -2.13
C ALA A 371 -19.12 -11.22 -2.52
N ARG A 372 -18.97 -11.52 -3.82
CA ARG A 372 -18.02 -12.51 -4.34
C ARG A 372 -16.59 -11.97 -4.41
N TYR A 373 -16.39 -10.66 -4.23
CA TYR A 373 -15.09 -10.00 -4.34
C TYR A 373 -13.93 -10.74 -3.63
N PRO A 374 -14.04 -11.24 -2.37
CA PRO A 374 -12.90 -11.89 -1.72
C PRO A 374 -12.49 -13.20 -2.40
N LEU A 375 -13.45 -13.95 -2.95
CA LEU A 375 -13.20 -15.16 -3.74
C LEU A 375 -12.51 -14.80 -5.06
N ASP A 376 -13.07 -13.83 -5.79
CA ASP A 376 -12.53 -13.42 -7.09
C ASP A 376 -11.16 -12.76 -6.95
N LEU A 377 -10.91 -11.99 -5.89
CA LEU A 377 -9.59 -11.46 -5.56
C LEU A 377 -8.57 -12.58 -5.40
N PHE A 378 -8.90 -13.65 -4.66
CA PHE A 378 -8.00 -14.80 -4.51
C PHE A 378 -7.70 -15.45 -5.86
N LEU A 379 -8.73 -15.66 -6.69
CA LEU A 379 -8.58 -16.24 -8.04
C LEU A 379 -7.78 -15.34 -8.98
N ARG A 380 -7.95 -14.02 -8.91
CA ARG A 380 -7.17 -13.04 -9.68
C ARG A 380 -5.71 -13.03 -9.25
N VAL A 381 -5.45 -13.11 -7.95
CA VAL A 381 -4.08 -13.15 -7.42
C VAL A 381 -3.35 -14.44 -7.80
N ILE A 382 -4.06 -15.55 -8.05
CA ILE A 382 -3.46 -16.72 -8.73
C ILE A 382 -2.96 -16.34 -10.13
N THR A 383 -3.80 -15.72 -10.96
CA THR A 383 -3.40 -15.26 -12.31
C THR A 383 -2.20 -14.31 -12.24
N VAL A 384 -2.27 -13.28 -11.38
CA VAL A 384 -1.19 -12.31 -11.18
C VAL A 384 0.11 -13.01 -10.82
N SER A 385 0.07 -13.97 -9.88
CA SER A 385 1.28 -14.67 -9.43
C SER A 385 1.92 -15.49 -10.54
N LEU A 386 1.11 -16.19 -11.34
CA LEU A 386 1.59 -16.99 -12.47
C LEU A 386 2.22 -16.13 -13.57
N GLU A 387 1.56 -15.03 -13.97
CA GLU A 387 2.07 -14.13 -15.00
C GLU A 387 3.29 -13.34 -14.51
N THR A 388 3.32 -12.92 -13.24
CA THR A 388 4.50 -12.32 -12.62
C THR A 388 5.69 -13.28 -12.70
N MET A 389 5.54 -14.54 -12.28
CA MET A 389 6.65 -15.49 -12.31
C MET A 389 7.09 -15.84 -13.73
N LYS A 390 6.18 -15.84 -14.70
CA LYS A 390 6.51 -16.00 -16.13
C LYS A 390 7.38 -14.85 -16.63
N ILE A 391 7.07 -13.60 -16.26
CA ILE A 391 7.90 -12.43 -16.61
C ILE A 391 9.25 -12.52 -15.91
N VAL A 392 9.27 -12.77 -14.60
CA VAL A 392 10.50 -12.86 -13.79
C VAL A 392 11.47 -13.89 -14.36
N ARG A 393 10.98 -15.09 -14.68
CA ARG A 393 11.79 -16.19 -15.24
C ARG A 393 12.29 -15.91 -16.66
N SER A 394 11.69 -14.95 -17.36
CA SER A 394 12.07 -14.55 -18.72
C SER A 394 13.03 -13.35 -18.76
N LEU A 395 13.34 -12.73 -17.62
CA LEU A 395 14.23 -11.59 -17.55
C LEU A 395 15.64 -11.97 -18.04
N PRO A 396 16.34 -11.05 -18.74
CA PRO A 396 17.72 -11.29 -19.15
C PRO A 396 18.64 -11.41 -17.92
N LYS A 397 19.78 -12.08 -18.10
CA LYS A 397 20.84 -12.12 -17.08
C LYS A 397 21.43 -10.73 -16.90
N LEU A 398 21.94 -10.44 -15.70
CA LEU A 398 22.52 -9.15 -15.39
C LEU A 398 23.94 -9.03 -15.96
N ASP A 399 24.05 -8.41 -17.12
CA ASP A 399 25.31 -8.02 -17.76
C ASP A 399 25.53 -6.51 -17.55
N ILE A 400 26.48 -6.15 -16.68
CA ILE A 400 26.73 -4.78 -16.16
C ILE A 400 28.22 -4.44 -16.15
#